data_AF-A0A5D0TQL9-F1
#
_entry.id   AF-A0A5D0TQL9-F1
#
_cell.length_a   1.000
_cell.length_b   1.000
_cell.length_c   1.000
_cell.angle_alpha   90.00
_cell.angle_beta   90.00
_cell.angle_gamma   90.00
#
_symmetry.space_group_name_H-M   'P 1'
#
loop_
_entity.id
_entity.type
_entity.pdbx_description
1 polymer ?
#
loop_
_entity_poly.entity_id
_entity_poly.type
_entity_poly.pdbx_seq_one_letter_code
_entity_poly.pdbx_strand_id
1 'polypeptide(L)'
;MPGEAATAPAQPVQTVQASSCGGNIVTTPAQWSPGVGSCSIFGSKGRKVTFHWNVYGNQNTAFNVRGFDSKGKAYWHKCGTGGGTCVVPWGNVAAGVKVRGWTPGGAATIRFTY
;
A
#
# COMPACT_ATOMS: atom_id res chain seq x y z
N MET A 1 40.49 -33.14 -24.76
CA MET A 1 40.50 -31.78 -24.18
C MET A 1 40.23 -30.80 -25.32
N PRO A 2 39.33 -29.79 -25.23
CA PRO A 2 38.53 -29.35 -24.08
C PRO A 2 37.03 -29.13 -24.41
N GLY A 3 36.21 -28.80 -23.41
CA GLY A 3 34.86 -28.25 -23.62
C GLY A 3 33.89 -28.43 -22.46
N GLU A 4 34.33 -28.19 -21.22
CA GLU A 4 33.45 -28.14 -20.06
C GLU A 4 32.34 -27.10 -20.26
N ALA A 5 31.10 -27.58 -20.28
CA ALA A 5 29.91 -26.74 -20.24
C ALA A 5 29.87 -26.02 -18.89
N ALA A 6 30.05 -24.71 -18.92
CA ALA A 6 29.91 -23.85 -17.75
C ALA A 6 28.45 -23.93 -17.24
N THR A 7 28.24 -24.65 -16.15
CA THR A 7 27.02 -24.59 -15.34
C THR A 7 26.84 -23.14 -14.89
N ALA A 8 25.82 -22.47 -15.41
CA ALA A 8 25.46 -21.12 -14.97
C ALA A 8 25.19 -21.14 -13.45
N PRO A 9 25.71 -20.18 -12.68
CA PRO A 9 25.45 -20.12 -11.25
C PRO A 9 23.94 -19.92 -11.04
N ALA A 10 23.33 -20.83 -10.28
CA ALA A 10 21.97 -20.66 -9.79
C ALA A 10 21.91 -19.31 -9.08
N GLN A 11 21.18 -18.36 -9.66
CA GLN A 11 21.01 -17.05 -9.07
C GLN A 11 20.43 -17.25 -7.68
N PRO A 12 20.98 -16.61 -6.64
CA PRO A 12 20.37 -16.66 -5.32
C PRO A 12 18.94 -16.18 -5.49
N VAL A 13 17.97 -17.06 -5.21
CA VAL A 13 16.58 -16.67 -5.02
C VAL A 13 16.61 -15.57 -3.98
N GLN A 14 16.50 -14.33 -4.45
CA GLN A 14 16.47 -13.18 -3.58
C GLN A 14 15.22 -13.37 -2.72
N THR A 15 15.42 -13.79 -1.48
CA THR A 15 14.43 -13.56 -0.44
C THR A 15 14.14 -12.09 -0.51
N VAL A 16 12.94 -11.75 -1.01
CA VAL A 16 12.48 -10.37 -1.09
C VAL A 16 12.49 -9.87 0.33
N GLN A 17 13.60 -9.21 0.70
CA GLN A 17 13.68 -8.42 1.91
C GLN A 17 12.48 -7.51 1.79
N ALA A 18 11.53 -7.64 2.74
CA ALA A 18 10.28 -6.89 2.75
C ALA A 18 10.61 -5.40 2.82
N SER A 19 10.94 -4.82 1.67
CA SER A 19 10.90 -3.40 1.41
C SER A 19 9.43 -3.10 1.53
N SER A 20 9.01 -2.70 2.73
CA SER A 20 7.61 -2.52 3.08
C SER A 20 7.00 -1.60 2.03
N CYS A 21 6.20 -2.18 1.14
CA CYS A 21 5.55 -1.44 0.07
C CYS A 21 4.70 -0.38 0.73
N GLY A 22 4.87 0.88 0.32
CA GLY A 22 4.40 1.98 1.15
C GLY A 22 4.55 3.33 0.48
N GLY A 23 4.19 4.36 1.21
CA GLY A 23 4.27 5.73 0.73
C GLY A 23 3.97 6.74 1.82
N ASN A 24 4.04 8.01 1.44
CA ASN A 24 3.70 9.13 2.29
C ASN A 24 2.66 10.03 1.62
N ILE A 25 1.77 10.59 2.44
CA ILE A 25 0.76 11.56 2.02
C ILE A 25 0.92 12.77 2.91
N VAL A 26 1.00 13.96 2.32
CA VAL A 26 0.87 15.21 3.07
C VAL A 26 -0.58 15.66 2.97
N THR A 27 -1.29 15.67 4.09
CA THR A 27 -2.71 16.07 4.18
C THR A 27 -2.81 17.55 4.48
N THR A 28 -3.79 18.20 3.86
CA THR A 28 -4.12 19.60 4.10
C THR A 28 -5.60 19.73 4.43
N PRO A 29 -6.01 20.75 5.20
CA PRO A 29 -7.39 20.86 5.67
C PRO A 29 -8.43 21.20 4.60
N ALA A 30 -8.00 21.52 3.38
CA ALA A 30 -8.90 21.91 2.30
C ALA A 30 -9.46 20.74 1.49
N GLN A 31 -8.74 19.62 1.36
CA GLN A 31 -9.11 18.55 0.43
C GLN A 31 -8.50 17.19 0.80
N TRP A 32 -9.08 16.13 0.25
CA TRP A 32 -8.50 14.79 0.34
C TRP A 32 -7.22 14.74 -0.49
N SER A 33 -6.06 14.68 0.18
CA SER A 33 -4.77 14.51 -0.47
C SER A 33 -4.63 13.08 -1.00
N PRO A 34 -4.44 12.89 -2.31
CA PRO A 34 -4.19 11.57 -2.87
C PRO A 34 -2.77 11.09 -2.51
N GLY A 35 -2.61 9.78 -2.41
CA GLY A 35 -1.32 9.12 -2.32
C GLY A 35 -1.30 7.83 -3.14
N VAL A 36 -0.11 7.46 -3.56
CA VAL A 36 0.15 6.21 -4.28
C VAL A 36 1.20 5.42 -3.52
N GLY A 37 0.98 4.12 -3.40
CA GLY A 37 1.98 3.22 -2.86
C GLY A 37 3.07 2.92 -3.89
N SER A 38 4.28 2.64 -3.43
CA SER A 38 5.43 2.35 -4.27
C SER A 38 5.30 1.03 -5.06
N CYS A 39 4.53 0.08 -4.56
CA CYS A 39 4.37 -1.24 -5.18
C CYS A 39 2.95 -1.49 -5.68
N SER A 40 2.85 -2.31 -6.72
CA SER A 40 1.56 -2.92 -7.09
C SER A 40 1.32 -4.18 -6.28
N ILE A 41 0.06 -4.41 -5.91
CA ILE A 41 -0.37 -5.64 -5.25
C ILE A 41 -0.96 -6.56 -6.30
N PHE A 42 -0.40 -7.75 -6.42
CA PHE A 42 -0.99 -8.84 -7.17
C PHE A 42 -2.09 -9.49 -6.32
N GLY A 43 -3.33 -9.36 -6.78
CA GLY A 43 -4.50 -9.94 -6.14
C GLY A 43 -4.65 -11.44 -6.40
N SER A 44 -5.52 -12.06 -5.62
CA SER A 44 -6.01 -13.43 -5.80
C SER A 44 -7.44 -13.55 -5.26
N LYS A 45 -8.20 -14.58 -5.64
CA LYS A 45 -9.58 -14.74 -5.16
C LYS A 45 -9.61 -14.76 -3.62
N GLY A 46 -10.35 -13.82 -3.02
CA GLY A 46 -10.46 -13.68 -1.56
C GLY A 46 -9.28 -12.98 -0.88
N ARG A 47 -8.29 -12.44 -1.63
CA ARG A 47 -7.16 -11.71 -1.08
C ARG A 47 -7.64 -10.49 -0.30
N LYS A 48 -7.08 -10.34 0.89
CA LYS A 48 -7.16 -9.15 1.71
C LYS A 48 -5.74 -8.61 1.92
N VAL A 49 -5.62 -7.30 2.01
CA VAL A 49 -4.36 -6.61 2.22
C VAL A 49 -4.47 -5.84 3.53
N THR A 50 -3.46 -5.98 4.37
CA THR A 50 -3.38 -5.25 5.63
C THR A 50 -2.55 -4.00 5.41
N PHE A 51 -3.17 -2.84 5.55
CA PHE A 51 -2.51 -1.54 5.50
C PHE A 51 -2.22 -1.09 6.92
N HIS A 52 -0.98 -0.69 7.18
CA HIS A 52 -0.56 -0.04 8.41
C HIS A 52 -0.25 1.41 8.09
N TRP A 53 -0.62 2.36 8.95
CA TRP A 53 -0.23 3.75 8.77
C TRP A 53 -0.02 4.48 10.08
N ASN A 54 0.91 5.42 10.05
CA ASN A 54 1.20 6.35 11.14
C ASN A 54 0.98 7.78 10.68
N VAL A 55 0.47 8.60 11.59
CA VAL A 55 0.19 10.01 11.35
C VAL A 55 1.15 10.87 12.17
N TYR A 56 1.81 11.81 11.51
CA TYR A 56 2.72 12.77 12.12
C TYR A 56 2.11 14.17 11.98
N GLY A 57 2.01 14.91 13.08
CA GLY A 57 1.29 16.19 13.13
C GLY A 57 -0.12 16.02 13.71
N ASN A 58 -1.16 16.24 12.90
CA ASN A 58 -2.54 16.15 13.39
C ASN A 58 -3.08 14.71 13.43
N GLN A 59 -3.27 14.16 14.63
CA GLN A 59 -3.84 12.82 14.83
C GLN A 59 -5.31 12.68 14.41
N ASN A 60 -6.04 13.76 14.16
CA ASN A 60 -7.40 13.72 13.59
C ASN A 60 -7.42 13.50 12.07
N THR A 61 -6.28 13.15 11.47
CA THR A 61 -6.18 12.85 10.04
C THR A 61 -6.86 11.53 9.71
N ALA A 62 -7.84 11.57 8.81
CA ALA A 62 -8.51 10.41 8.21
C ALA A 62 -7.65 9.76 7.13
N PHE A 63 -7.68 8.42 7.08
CA PHE A 63 -7.00 7.62 6.07
C PHE A 63 -8.01 6.69 5.37
N ASN A 64 -8.02 6.74 4.05
CA ASN A 64 -8.81 5.86 3.20
C ASN A 64 -7.92 5.16 2.19
N VAL A 65 -8.24 3.89 1.92
CA VAL A 65 -7.54 3.06 0.96
C VAL A 65 -8.51 2.64 -0.14
N ARG A 66 -8.04 2.61 -1.38
CA ARG A 66 -8.80 2.08 -2.50
C ARG A 66 -8.53 0.58 -2.61
N GLY A 67 -9.50 -0.22 -2.22
CA GLY A 67 -9.51 -1.68 -2.39
C GLY A 67 -10.26 -2.11 -3.64
N PHE A 68 -10.30 -3.41 -3.88
CA PHE A 68 -11.03 -4.00 -5.01
C PHE A 68 -11.86 -5.20 -4.51
N ASP A 69 -13.08 -5.34 -5.03
CA ASP A 69 -13.91 -6.50 -4.73
C ASP A 69 -13.46 -7.75 -5.51
N SER A 70 -14.10 -8.90 -5.25
CA SER A 70 -13.82 -10.16 -5.95
C SER A 70 -14.11 -10.13 -7.46
N LYS A 71 -14.84 -9.11 -7.94
CA LYS A 71 -15.15 -8.84 -9.35
C LYS A 71 -14.24 -7.76 -9.96
N GLY A 72 -13.28 -7.26 -9.18
CA GLY A 72 -12.32 -6.23 -9.58
C GLY A 72 -12.85 -4.80 -9.59
N LYS A 73 -14.02 -4.53 -9.00
CA LYS A 73 -14.53 -3.16 -8.84
C LYS A 73 -13.81 -2.47 -7.69
N ALA A 74 -13.36 -1.24 -7.94
CA ALA A 74 -12.60 -0.49 -6.96
C ALA A 74 -13.52 0.28 -6.00
N TYR A 75 -13.27 0.19 -4.69
CA TYR A 75 -14.02 0.90 -3.65
C TYR A 75 -13.10 1.62 -2.68
N TRP A 76 -13.55 2.76 -2.17
CA TRP A 76 -12.86 3.47 -1.10
C TRP A 76 -13.28 2.93 0.26
N HIS A 77 -12.35 2.31 0.96
CA HIS A 77 -12.54 1.83 2.32
C HIS A 77 -12.04 2.90 3.30
N LYS A 78 -12.89 3.29 4.25
CA LYS A 78 -12.53 4.19 5.35
C LYS A 78 -11.80 3.36 6.41
N CYS A 79 -10.51 3.55 6.53
CA CYS A 79 -9.68 2.76 7.45
C CYS A 79 -9.65 3.35 8.86
N GLY A 80 -9.81 4.66 9.01
CA GLY A 80 -9.95 5.30 10.31
C GLY A 80 -9.39 6.72 10.33
N THR A 81 -9.24 7.25 11.54
CA THR A 81 -8.57 8.51 11.86
C THR A 81 -7.42 8.24 12.83
N GLY A 82 -6.32 9.00 12.73
CA GLY A 82 -5.11 8.73 13.52
C GLY A 82 -4.26 7.64 12.91
N GLY A 83 -3.27 7.12 13.63
CA GLY A 83 -2.48 5.96 13.20
C GLY A 83 -3.19 4.64 13.50
N GLY A 84 -2.95 3.60 12.70
CA GLY A 84 -3.63 2.32 12.88
C GLY A 84 -3.32 1.27 11.81
N THR A 85 -4.16 0.24 11.79
CA THR A 85 -4.10 -0.88 10.85
C THR A 85 -5.49 -1.17 10.31
N CYS A 86 -5.60 -1.54 9.03
CA CYS A 86 -6.86 -1.71 8.32
C CYS A 86 -6.73 -2.82 7.29
N VAL A 87 -7.66 -3.77 7.34
CA VAL A 87 -7.71 -4.87 6.39
C VAL A 87 -8.69 -4.53 5.28
N VAL A 88 -8.19 -4.45 4.05
CA VAL A 88 -8.96 -4.03 2.87
C VAL A 88 -9.07 -5.21 1.91
N PRO A 89 -10.28 -5.55 1.42
CA PRO A 89 -10.42 -6.54 0.37
C PRO A 89 -9.78 -6.05 -0.92
N TRP A 90 -9.02 -6.93 -1.58
CA TRP A 90 -8.32 -6.64 -2.84
C TRP A 90 -8.77 -7.56 -3.97
N GLY A 91 -9.27 -8.77 -3.67
CA GLY A 91 -9.75 -9.68 -4.69
C GLY A 91 -8.69 -10.04 -5.74
N ASN A 92 -9.13 -10.45 -6.93
CA ASN A 92 -8.27 -10.98 -8.01
C ASN A 92 -7.85 -9.89 -9.01
N VAL A 93 -7.25 -8.80 -8.52
CA VAL A 93 -6.78 -7.69 -9.36
C VAL A 93 -5.32 -7.37 -9.09
N ALA A 94 -4.53 -7.20 -10.15
CA ALA A 94 -3.20 -6.59 -10.06
C ALA A 94 -3.33 -5.08 -10.26
N ALA A 95 -3.10 -4.29 -9.21
CA ALA A 95 -3.20 -2.84 -9.30
C ALA A 95 -2.24 -2.12 -8.34
N GLY A 96 -1.90 -0.87 -8.68
CA GLY A 96 -1.19 0.02 -7.79
C GLY A 96 -2.07 0.44 -6.61
N VAL A 97 -1.47 0.52 -5.42
CA VAL A 97 -2.16 1.02 -4.23
C VAL A 97 -2.45 2.51 -4.39
N LYS A 98 -3.73 2.86 -4.22
CA LYS A 98 -4.19 4.24 -4.14
C LYS A 98 -4.77 4.48 -2.76
N VAL A 99 -4.33 5.55 -2.14
CA VAL A 99 -4.75 5.96 -0.80
C VAL A 99 -5.11 7.44 -0.84
N ARG A 100 -5.81 7.90 0.17
CA ARG A 100 -6.06 9.33 0.36
C ARG A 100 -6.13 9.65 1.84
N GLY A 101 -5.61 10.81 2.19
CA GLY A 101 -5.64 11.35 3.54
C GLY A 101 -6.40 12.66 3.59
N TRP A 102 -7.06 12.94 4.70
CA TRP A 102 -7.71 14.23 4.94
C TRP A 102 -7.56 14.62 6.41
N THR A 103 -7.40 15.90 6.71
CA THR A 103 -7.25 16.39 8.09
C THR A 103 -8.23 17.54 8.32
N PRO A 104 -8.87 17.67 9.49
CA PRO A 104 -9.77 18.79 9.77
C PRO A 104 -9.05 20.12 10.04
N GLY A 105 -7.74 20.12 10.29
CA GLY A 105 -6.98 21.34 10.61
C GLY A 105 -5.47 21.10 10.66
N GLY A 106 -4.66 22.07 10.23
CA GLY A 106 -3.19 21.92 10.18
C GLY A 106 -2.71 20.84 9.19
N ALA A 107 -1.49 20.97 8.67
CA ALA A 107 -0.93 19.93 7.82
C ALA A 107 -0.53 18.70 8.66
N ALA A 108 -0.71 17.51 8.10
CA ALA A 108 -0.20 16.28 8.71
C ALA A 108 0.44 15.40 7.63
N THR A 109 1.32 14.50 8.06
CA THR A 109 1.92 13.51 7.17
C THR A 109 1.47 12.12 7.58
N ILE A 110 0.87 11.39 6.66
CA ILE A 110 0.57 9.97 6.81
C ILE A 110 1.71 9.19 6.17
N ARG A 111 2.33 8.26 6.89
CA ARG A 111 3.20 7.23 6.31
C ARG A 111 2.49 5.90 6.39
N PHE A 112 2.34 5.20 5.27
CA PHE A 112 1.61 3.94 5.20
C PHE A 112 2.46 2.85 4.56
N THR A 113 2.21 1.61 4.97
CA THR A 113 2.85 0.38 4.48
C THR A 113 1.82 -0.74 4.31
N TYR A 114 2.09 -1.70 3.43
CA TYR A 114 1.20 -2.83 3.10
C TYR A 114 1.95 -4.00 2.47
#